data_AF-I3DVK6-F1
#
_entry.id   AF-I3DVK6-F1
#
_cell.length_a   1.000
_cell.length_b   1.000
_cell.length_c   1.000
_cell.angle_alpha   90.00
_cell.angle_beta   90.00
_cell.angle_gamma   90.00
#
_symmetry.space_group_name_H-M   'P 1'
#
loop_
_entity.id
_entity.type
_entity.pdbx_description
1 polymer ?
#
loop_
_entity_poly.entity_id
_entity_poly.type
_entity_poly.pdbx_seq_one_letter_code
_entity_poly.pdbx_strand_id
1 'polypeptide(L)' 'MATILQEAIKKRKGFLISFLVNSGRYIGDLHYLNRLTLSELEKEYRDLMKNG' A
#
# COMPACT_ATOMS: atom_id res chain seq x y z
N MET A 1 19.24 -15.33 3.40
CA MET A 1 18.79 -14.49 2.25
C MET A 1 17.30 -14.14 2.24
N ALA A 2 16.38 -14.96 2.76
CA ALA A 2 14.94 -14.67 2.70
C ALA A 2 14.47 -13.44 3.51
N THR A 3 15.21 -13.07 4.55
CA THR A 3 14.90 -11.94 5.45
C THR A 3 14.97 -10.58 4.74
N ILE A 4 15.94 -10.35 3.86
CA ILE A 4 16.09 -9.08 3.14
C ILE A 4 14.87 -8.81 2.23
N LEU A 5 14.43 -9.84 1.51
CA LEU A 5 13.26 -9.73 0.65
C LEU A 5 11.98 -9.49 1.46
N GLN A 6 11.81 -10.20 2.57
CA GLN A 6 10.66 -9.99 3.46
C GLN A 6 10.64 -8.59 4.07
N GLU A 7 11.79 -8.06 4.48
CA GLU A 7 11.89 -6.68 4.99
C GLU A 7 11.59 -5.64 3.91
N ALA A 8 12.11 -5.85 2.69
CA ALA A 8 11.81 -4.98 1.56
C ALA A 8 10.32 -4.96 1.24
N ILE A 9 9.66 -6.13 1.23
CA ILE A 9 8.21 -6.27 1.03
C ILE A 9 7.44 -5.55 2.15
N LYS A 10 7.82 -5.74 3.42
CA LYS A 10 7.17 -5.06 4.55
C LYS A 10 7.29 -3.54 4.44
N LYS A 11 8.49 -3.02 4.15
CA LYS A 11 8.72 -1.58 3.95
C LYS A 11 7.88 -1.04 2.80
N ARG A 12 7.85 -1.75 1.66
CA ARG A 12 7.07 -1.37 0.48
C ARG A 12 5.57 -1.32 0.80
N LYS A 13 5.05 -2.34 1.49
CA LYS A 13 3.66 -2.42 1.90
C LYS A 13 3.28 -1.27 2.83
N GLY A 14 4.11 -0.99 3.84
CA GLY A 14 3.90 0.12 4.76
C GLY A 14 3.87 1.49 4.06
N PHE A 15 4.79 1.71 3.10
CA PHE A 15 4.80 2.92 2.29
C PHE A 15 3.49 3.11 1.50
N LEU A 16 3.03 2.06 0.80
CA LEU A 16 1.82 2.13 -0.02
C LEU A 16 0.58 2.41 0.83
N ILE A 17 0.44 1.74 1.98
CA ILE A 17 -0.66 1.98 2.91
C ILE A 17 -0.66 3.43 3.39
N SER A 18 0.49 3.93 3.88
CA SER A 18 0.59 5.32 4.34
C SER A 18 0.28 6.33 3.24
N PHE A 19 0.73 6.08 2.00
CA PHE A 19 0.42 6.94 0.87
C PHE A 19 -1.08 6.97 0.55
N LEU A 20 -1.71 5.80 0.47
CA LEU A 20 -3.15 5.67 0.18
C LEU A 20 -4.02 6.27 1.30
N VAL A 21 -3.60 6.16 2.56
CA VAL A 21 -4.29 6.84 3.67
C VAL A 21 -4.17 8.36 3.52
N ASN A 22 -2.96 8.85 3.27
CA ASN A 22 -2.69 10.29 3.13
C ASN A 22 -3.31 10.91 1.87
N SER A 23 -3.64 10.11 0.84
CA SER A 23 -4.30 10.60 -0.36
C SER A 23 -5.77 10.98 -0.15
N GLY A 24 -6.30 10.79 1.07
CA GLY A 24 -7.67 11.17 1.44
C GLY A 24 -8.75 10.16 1.05
N ARG A 25 -8.45 9.21 0.15
CA ARG A 25 -9.42 8.20 -0.33
C ARG A 25 -9.76 7.12 0.70
N TYR A 26 -8.84 6.85 1.62
CA TYR A 26 -8.95 5.74 2.59
C TYR A 26 -8.85 6.22 4.04
N ILE A 27 -9.25 7.47 4.32
CA ILE A 27 -9.28 8.00 5.68
C ILE A 27 -10.27 7.16 6.50
N GLY A 28 -9.74 6.42 7.48
CA GLY A 28 -10.53 5.55 8.36
C GLY A 28 -10.63 4.09 7.90
N ASP A 29 -10.19 3.76 6.69
CA ASP A 29 -10.30 2.40 6.13
C ASP A 29 -8.96 1.64 6.13
N LEU A 30 -8.18 1.85 7.20
CA LEU A 30 -6.89 1.19 7.41
C LEU A 30 -7.03 -0.34 7.45
N HIS A 31 -8.19 -0.83 7.89
CA HIS A 31 -8.48 -2.24 8.02
C HIS A 31 -8.67 -2.92 6.65
N TYR A 32 -9.24 -2.20 5.67
CA TYR A 32 -9.29 -2.64 4.27
C TYR A 32 -7.88 -2.73 3.68
N LEU A 33 -7.10 -1.65 3.78
CA LEU A 33 -5.74 -1.60 3.23
C LEU A 33 -4.79 -2.66 3.79
N ASN A 34 -4.92 -3.01 5.07
CA ASN A 34 -4.10 -4.05 5.69
C ASN A 34 -4.42 -5.46 5.18
N ARG A 35 -5.67 -5.71 4.78
CA ARG A 35 -6.11 -6.99 4.20
C ARG A 35 -5.61 -7.20 2.77
N LEU A 36 -5.34 -6.11 2.05
CA LEU A 36 -4.83 -6.19 0.68
C LEU A 36 -3.43 -6.81 0.62
N THR A 37 -3.19 -7.54 -0.45
CA THR A 37 -1.88 -8.02 -0.87
C THR A 37 -1.03 -6.87 -1.41
N LEU A 38 0.28 -7.10 -1.55
CA LEU A 38 1.18 -6.08 -2.11
C LEU A 38 0.74 -5.65 -3.52
N SER A 39 0.36 -6.60 -4.36
CA SER A 39 -0.05 -6.35 -5.75
C SER A 39 -1.33 -5.51 -5.84
N GLU A 40 -2.28 -5.73 -4.93
CA GLU A 40 -3.51 -4.93 -4.85
C GLU A 40 -3.21 -3.50 -4.39
N LEU A 41 -2.38 -3.32 -3.36
CA LEU A 41 -1.93 -1.98 -2.93
C LEU A 41 -1.21 -1.22 -4.04
N GLU A 42 -0.37 -1.91 -4.83
CA GLU A 42 0.30 -1.31 -5.99
C GLU A 42 -0.69 -0.95 -7.11
N LYS A 43 -1.77 -1.72 -7.27
CA LYS A 43 -2.83 -1.39 -8.22
C LYS A 43 -3.56 -0.12 -7.79
N GLU A 44 -4.02 -0.05 -6.54
CA GLU A 44 -4.68 1.14 -6.00
C GLU A 44 -3.78 2.37 -6.12
N TYR A 45 -2.49 2.23 -5.80
CA TYR A 45 -1.51 3.30 -5.96
C TYR A 45 -1.39 3.76 -7.41
N ARG A 46 -1.29 2.84 -8.38
CA ARG A 46 -1.25 3.18 -9.81
C ARG A 46 -2.53 3.83 -10.28
N ASP A 47 -3.68 3.36 -9.83
CA ASP A 47 -4.98 3.91 -10.19
C ASP A 47 -5.16 5.32 -9.63
N LEU A 48 -4.59 5.59 -8.45
CA LEU A 48 -4.58 6.93 -7.86
C LEU A 48 -3.66 7.88 -8.63
N MET A 49 -2.46 7.44 -9.00
CA MET A 49 -1.50 8.22 -9.80
C MET A 49 -1.95 8.46 -11.26
N LYS A 50 -2.89 7.66 -11.78
CA LYS A 50 -3.48 7.85 -13.12
C LYS A 50 -4.69 8.79 -13.12
N ASN A 51 -5.33 9.00 -11.97
CA ASN A 51 -6.56 9.80 -11.83
C ASN A 51 -6.36 11.08 -11.00
N GLY A 52 -5.13 11.40 -10.60
CA GLY A 52 -4.74 12.67 -9.97
C GLY A 52 -3.82 13.45 -10.89
#